data_AF-A0A356X6A7-F1
#
_entry.id   AF-A0A356X6A7-F1
#
_cell.length_a   1.000
_cell.length_b   1.000
_cell.length_c   1.000
_cell.angle_alpha   90.00
_cell.angle_beta   90.00
_cell.angle_gamma   90.00
#
_symmetry.space_group_name_H-M   'P 1'
#
loop_
_entity.id
_entity.type
_entity.pdbx_description
1 polymer ?
#
loop_
_entity_poly.entity_id
_entity_poly.type
_entity_poly.pdbx_seq_one_letter_code
_entity_poly.pdbx_strand_id
1 'polypeptide(L)'
;HKVDRLVKKLQKEEENLELKLLLLDKMDALVKKLEEDTPDFEDLEDQFNKLISQWRKVGRVPSEKNQALWDRFNAVQDTFNDVRFKVDKEYRKVIEKALEKKKKLVKEAEALVDQENIAQA
;
A
#
# COMPACT_ATOMS: atom_id res chain seq x y z
N HIS A 1 32.95 18.10 16.62
CA HIS A 1 31.66 18.72 17.03
C HIS A 1 30.61 18.97 15.91
N LYS A 2 30.95 19.26 14.64
CA LYS A 2 29.96 19.32 13.51
C LYS A 2 30.00 18.08 12.61
N VAL A 3 31.20 17.61 12.28
CA VAL A 3 31.42 16.39 11.48
C VAL A 3 30.79 15.18 12.16
N ASP A 4 31.01 14.99 13.47
CA ASP A 4 30.43 13.85 14.22
C ASP A 4 28.90 13.82 14.16
N ARG A 5 28.25 14.99 14.13
CA ARG A 5 26.79 15.10 14.02
C ARG A 5 26.30 14.69 12.63
N LEU A 6 27.04 15.06 11.58
CA LEU A 6 26.74 14.67 10.21
C LEU A 6 26.93 13.16 10.01
N VAL A 7 28.03 12.61 10.52
CA VAL A 7 28.31 11.16 10.47
C VAL A 7 27.20 10.38 11.17
N LYS A 8 26.82 10.77 12.39
CA LYS A 8 25.72 10.12 13.12
C LYS A 8 24.38 10.20 12.38
N LYS A 9 24.11 11.34 11.71
CA LYS A 9 22.88 11.50 10.92
C LYS A 9 22.86 10.54 9.72
N LEU A 10 23.95 10.48 8.96
CA LEU A 10 24.06 9.59 7.80
C LEU A 10 23.97 8.12 8.22
N GLN A 11 24.68 7.74 9.29
CA GLN A 11 24.54 6.39 9.88
C GLN A 11 23.09 6.07 10.22
N LYS A 12 22.35 7.02 10.81
CA LYS A 12 20.93 6.79 11.13
C LYS A 12 20.05 6.64 9.90
N GLU A 13 20.33 7.38 8.84
CA GLU A 13 19.63 7.25 7.56
C GLU A 13 19.89 5.88 6.92
N GLU A 14 21.14 5.39 6.96
CA GLU A 14 21.51 4.04 6.51
C GLU A 14 20.83 2.93 7.34
N GLU A 15 20.84 3.03 8.68
CA GLU A 15 20.11 2.09 9.55
C GLU A 15 18.61 2.05 9.21
N ASN A 16 18.01 3.21 8.97
CA ASN A 16 16.60 3.29 8.57
C ASN A 16 16.36 2.66 7.20
N LEU A 17 17.31 2.78 6.27
CA LEU A 17 17.25 2.14 4.95
C LEU A 17 17.27 0.61 5.10
N GLU A 18 18.20 0.06 5.89
CA GLU A 18 18.28 -1.39 6.16
C GLU A 18 16.99 -1.93 6.79
N LEU A 19 16.46 -1.23 7.80
CA LEU A 19 15.19 -1.61 8.44
C LEU A 19 14.03 -1.60 7.44
N LYS A 20 13.96 -0.58 6.58
CA LYS A 20 12.96 -0.51 5.53
C LYS A 20 13.08 -1.68 4.56
N LEU A 21 14.28 -1.98 4.05
CA LEU A 21 14.50 -3.11 3.16
C LEU A 21 14.06 -4.44 3.79
N LEU A 22 14.41 -4.67 5.06
CA LEU A 22 13.99 -5.88 5.78
C LEU A 22 12.46 -5.98 5.92
N LEU A 23 11.77 -4.86 6.15
CA LEU A 23 10.31 -4.84 6.21
C LEU A 23 9.68 -5.18 4.86
N LEU A 24 10.26 -4.70 3.74
CA LEU A 24 9.80 -5.07 2.40
C LEU A 24 9.98 -6.56 2.14
N ASP A 25 11.13 -7.13 2.49
CA ASP A 25 11.38 -8.56 2.32
C ASP A 25 10.39 -9.41 3.14
N LYS A 26 10.00 -8.95 4.34
CA LYS A 26 8.95 -9.59 5.14
C LYS A 26 7.57 -9.45 4.49
N MET A 27 7.25 -8.30 3.91
CA MET A 27 5.99 -8.10 3.17
C MET A 27 5.93 -9.03 1.95
N ASP A 28 7.02 -9.15 1.18
CA ASP A 28 7.14 -10.06 0.05
C ASP A 28 6.94 -11.53 0.48
N ALA A 29 7.47 -11.91 1.64
CA ALA A 29 7.27 -13.25 2.19
C ALA A 29 5.80 -13.51 2.57
N LEU A 30 5.07 -12.51 3.09
CA LEU A 30 3.64 -12.65 3.37
C LEU A 30 2.81 -12.78 2.09
N VAL A 31 3.16 -12.03 1.03
CA VAL A 31 2.51 -12.17 -0.28
C VAL A 31 2.62 -13.60 -0.80
N LYS A 32 3.80 -14.22 -0.68
CA LYS A 32 3.98 -15.63 -1.09
C LYS A 32 3.12 -16.61 -0.29
N LYS A 33 2.96 -16.39 1.02
CA LYS A 33 2.08 -17.23 1.86
C LYS A 33 0.61 -17.11 1.47
N LEU A 34 0.21 -15.97 0.93
CA LEU A 34 -1.16 -15.72 0.46
C LEU A 34 -1.52 -16.58 -0.78
N GLU A 35 -0.51 -17.07 -1.51
CA GLU A 35 -0.68 -17.92 -2.68
C GLU A 35 -0.75 -19.42 -2.34
N GLU A 36 -0.60 -19.80 -1.07
CA GLU A 36 -0.76 -21.20 -0.63
C GLU A 36 -2.23 -21.65 -0.70
N ASP A 37 -2.50 -22.96 -0.70
CA ASP A 37 -3.84 -23.52 -0.98
C ASP A 37 -4.92 -23.15 0.07
N THR A 38 -4.53 -22.82 1.31
CA THR A 38 -5.45 -22.47 2.41
C THR A 38 -4.91 -21.32 3.27
N PRO A 39 -4.85 -20.09 2.74
CA PRO A 39 -4.30 -18.97 3.47
C PRO A 39 -5.31 -18.45 4.51
N ASP A 40 -4.83 -18.17 5.73
CA ASP A 40 -5.60 -17.43 6.72
C ASP A 40 -5.56 -15.93 6.38
N PHE A 41 -6.57 -15.46 5.64
CA PHE A 41 -6.61 -14.09 5.15
C PHE A 41 -6.65 -13.03 6.26
N GLU A 42 -7.31 -13.34 7.39
CA GLU A 42 -7.46 -12.38 8.49
C GLU A 42 -6.12 -12.21 9.22
N ASP A 43 -5.45 -13.30 9.55
CA ASP A 43 -4.11 -13.25 10.16
C ASP A 43 -3.07 -12.64 9.22
N LEU A 44 -3.08 -13.00 7.94
CA LEU A 44 -2.15 -12.45 6.95
C LEU A 44 -2.36 -10.94 6.74
N GLU A 45 -3.60 -10.48 6.70
CA GLU A 45 -3.93 -9.05 6.63
C GLU A 45 -3.43 -8.30 7.88
N ASP A 46 -3.67 -8.85 9.07
CA ASP A 46 -3.21 -8.26 10.33
C ASP A 46 -1.69 -8.16 10.39
N GLN A 47 -0.98 -9.20 9.97
CA GLN A 47 0.48 -9.19 9.88
C GLN A 47 0.97 -8.16 8.87
N PHE A 48 0.34 -8.08 7.70
CA PHE A 48 0.70 -7.13 6.66
C PHE A 48 0.48 -5.67 7.12
N ASN A 49 -0.65 -5.40 7.78
CA ASN A 49 -0.96 -4.09 8.36
C ASN A 49 0.03 -3.69 9.47
N LYS A 50 0.48 -4.65 10.29
CA LYS A 50 1.55 -4.41 11.29
C LYS A 50 2.86 -4.01 10.59
N LEU A 51 3.24 -4.66 9.49
CA LEU A 51 4.43 -4.30 8.72
C LEU A 51 4.31 -2.91 8.08
N ILE A 52 3.14 -2.55 7.54
CA ILE A 52 2.88 -1.18 7.02
C ILE A 52 3.05 -0.14 8.14
N SER A 53 2.51 -0.42 9.31
CA SER A 53 2.65 0.45 10.49
C SER A 53 4.11 0.61 10.91
N GLN A 54 4.87 -0.49 10.93
CA GLN A 54 6.31 -0.44 11.21
C GLN A 54 7.06 0.38 10.15
N TRP A 55 6.79 0.17 8.86
CA TRP A 55 7.40 0.90 7.76
C TRP A 55 7.20 2.41 7.87
N ARG A 56 5.97 2.83 8.19
CA ARG A 56 5.61 4.26 8.38
C ARG A 56 6.29 4.89 9.59
N LYS A 57 6.65 4.10 10.61
CA LYS A 57 7.37 4.56 11.81
C LYS A 57 8.87 4.70 11.58
N VAL A 58 9.44 4.00 10.58
CA VAL A 58 10.86 4.13 10.28
C VAL A 58 11.15 5.54 9.77
N GLY A 59 12.22 6.13 10.29
CA GLY A 59 12.61 7.50 10.00
C GLY A 59 13.09 7.74 8.56
N ARG A 60 13.74 8.89 8.37
CA ARG A 60 14.27 9.30 7.07
C ARG A 60 15.36 8.33 6.59
N VAL A 61 15.43 8.15 5.27
CA VAL A 61 16.43 7.36 4.54
C VAL A 61 17.23 8.28 3.62
N PRO A 62 18.36 7.81 3.04
CA PRO A 62 19.11 8.59 2.07
C PRO A 62 18.21 9.01 0.90
N SER A 63 18.25 10.29 0.54
CA SER A 63 17.35 10.86 -0.47
C SER A 63 17.40 10.12 -1.81
N GLU A 64 18.58 9.65 -2.22
CA GLU A 64 18.81 8.86 -3.44
C GLU A 64 18.06 7.53 -3.47
N LYS A 65 17.75 6.95 -2.30
CA LYS A 65 17.06 5.66 -2.17
C LYS A 65 15.58 5.80 -1.85
N ASN A 66 15.13 6.99 -1.46
CA ASN A 66 13.78 7.22 -0.97
C ASN A 66 12.71 6.88 -2.02
N GLN A 67 12.89 7.31 -3.26
CA GLN A 67 11.92 7.05 -4.33
C GLN A 67 11.82 5.55 -4.65
N ALA A 68 12.95 4.88 -4.88
CA ALA A 68 12.97 3.46 -5.17
C ALA A 68 12.34 2.60 -4.04
N LEU A 69 12.59 2.97 -2.77
CA LEU A 69 11.94 2.34 -1.62
C LEU A 69 10.43 2.55 -1.61
N TRP A 70 9.98 3.77 -1.92
CA TRP A 70 8.56 4.10 -1.99
C TRP A 70 7.86 3.32 -3.10
N ASP A 71 8.46 3.24 -4.29
CA ASP A 71 7.93 2.50 -5.42
C ASP A 71 7.83 1.00 -5.10
N ARG A 72 8.89 0.42 -4.49
CA ARG A 72 8.85 -0.98 -4.05
C ARG A 72 7.76 -1.20 -2.99
N PHE A 73 7.63 -0.31 -2.01
CA PHE A 73 6.58 -0.40 -1.00
C PHE A 73 5.16 -0.39 -1.59
N ASN A 74 4.90 0.46 -2.58
CA ASN A 74 3.60 0.46 -3.26
C ASN A 74 3.40 -0.82 -4.07
N ALA A 75 4.42 -1.24 -4.83
CA ALA A 75 4.33 -2.47 -5.62
C ALA A 75 4.01 -3.70 -4.78
N VAL A 76 4.58 -3.83 -3.57
CA VAL A 76 4.27 -4.97 -2.68
C VAL A 76 2.84 -4.89 -2.13
N GLN A 77 2.35 -3.70 -1.77
CA GLN A 77 0.95 -3.52 -1.36
C GLN A 77 -0.03 -3.83 -2.49
N ASP A 78 0.25 -3.36 -3.70
CA ASP A 78 -0.56 -3.64 -4.89
C ASP A 78 -0.59 -5.15 -5.16
N THR A 79 0.57 -5.80 -5.11
CA THR A 79 0.67 -7.26 -5.28
C THR A 79 -0.12 -8.02 -4.22
N PHE A 80 -0.04 -7.62 -2.93
CA PHE A 80 -0.81 -8.24 -1.86
C PHE A 80 -2.32 -8.15 -2.12
N ASN A 81 -2.82 -6.97 -2.49
CA ASN A 81 -4.24 -6.76 -2.79
C ASN A 81 -4.70 -7.53 -4.02
N ASP A 82 -3.87 -7.57 -5.07
CA ASP A 82 -4.16 -8.31 -6.30
C ASP A 82 -4.21 -9.83 -6.06
N VAL A 83 -3.27 -10.37 -5.29
CA VAL A 83 -3.27 -11.78 -4.91
C VAL A 83 -4.49 -12.09 -4.04
N ARG A 84 -4.78 -11.25 -3.04
CA ARG A 84 -5.97 -11.42 -2.20
C ARG A 84 -7.24 -11.42 -3.04
N PHE A 85 -7.39 -10.48 -3.97
CA PHE A 85 -8.54 -10.41 -4.87
C PHE A 85 -8.71 -11.67 -5.73
N LYS A 86 -7.62 -12.34 -6.11
CA LYS A 86 -7.66 -13.58 -6.89
C LYS A 86 -8.03 -14.79 -6.05
N VAL A 87 -7.47 -14.91 -4.85
CA VAL A 87 -7.60 -16.11 -4.01
C VAL A 87 -8.83 -16.03 -3.09
N ASP A 88 -9.12 -14.86 -2.51
CA ASP A 88 -10.25 -14.63 -1.60
C ASP A 88 -11.51 -14.20 -2.37
N LYS A 89 -12.39 -15.19 -2.63
CA LYS A 89 -13.66 -14.97 -3.34
C LYS A 89 -14.63 -14.06 -2.60
N GLU A 90 -14.63 -14.07 -1.26
CA GLU A 90 -15.54 -13.22 -0.48
C GLU A 90 -15.06 -11.78 -0.50
N TYR A 91 -13.75 -11.55 -0.33
CA TYR A 91 -13.14 -10.23 -0.50
C TYR A 91 -13.41 -9.67 -1.89
N ARG A 92 -13.23 -10.48 -2.94
CA ARG A 92 -13.54 -10.05 -4.32
C ARG A 92 -14.99 -9.58 -4.49
N LYS A 93 -15.98 -10.31 -3.97
CA LYS A 93 -17.39 -9.91 -4.03
C LYS A 93 -17.63 -8.57 -3.32
N VAL A 94 -16.97 -8.35 -2.17
CA VAL A 94 -17.07 -7.08 -1.43
C VAL A 94 -16.54 -5.93 -2.28
N ILE A 95 -15.37 -6.10 -2.89
CA ILE A 95 -14.74 -5.08 -3.76
C ILE A 95 -15.60 -4.80 -5.00
N GLU A 96 -16.11 -5.83 -5.68
CA GLU A 96 -16.97 -5.66 -6.87
C GLU A 96 -18.26 -4.89 -6.53
N LYS A 97 -18.92 -5.22 -5.40
CA LYS A 97 -20.09 -4.48 -4.92
C LYS A 97 -19.76 -3.02 -4.58
N ALA A 98 -18.60 -2.77 -3.97
CA ALA A 98 -18.16 -1.41 -3.67
C ALA A 98 -17.88 -0.60 -4.95
N LEU A 99 -17.27 -1.24 -5.96
CA LEU A 99 -17.00 -0.63 -7.27
C LEU A 99 -18.29 -0.27 -8.01
N GLU A 100 -19.29 -1.14 -7.98
CA GLU A 100 -20.60 -0.89 -8.59
C GLU A 100 -21.27 0.33 -7.97
N LYS A 101 -21.28 0.43 -6.63
CA LYS A 101 -21.82 1.60 -5.93
C LYS A 101 -21.10 2.90 -6.33
N LYS A 102 -19.76 2.88 -6.41
CA LYS A 102 -18.98 4.04 -6.86
C LYS A 102 -19.33 4.44 -8.29
N LYS A 103 -19.44 3.48 -9.21
CA LYS A 103 -19.84 3.74 -10.61
C LYS A 103 -21.24 4.34 -10.71
N LYS A 104 -22.19 3.88 -9.88
CA LYS A 104 -23.55 4.42 -9.85
C LYS A 104 -23.55 5.89 -9.41
N LEU A 105 -22.81 6.22 -8.35
CA LEU A 105 -22.69 7.60 -7.87
C LEU A 105 -22.07 8.54 -8.91
N VAL A 106 -21.05 8.08 -9.65
CA VAL A 106 -20.45 8.86 -10.74
C VAL A 106 -21.48 9.13 -11.84
N LYS A 107 -22.24 8.11 -12.27
CA LYS A 107 -23.29 8.29 -13.29
C LYS A 107 -24.41 9.23 -12.84
N GLU A 108 -24.82 9.14 -11.58
CA GLU A 108 -25.81 10.07 -11.01
C GLU A 108 -25.27 11.49 -10.98
N ALA A 109 -24.00 11.69 -10.61
CA ALA A 109 -23.36 13.00 -10.64
C ALA A 109 -23.22 13.56 -12.07
N GLU A 110 -22.81 12.75 -13.04
CA GLU A 110 -22.74 13.14 -14.47
C GLU A 110 -24.11 13.57 -14.99
N ALA A 111 -25.16 12.79 -14.70
CA ALA A 111 -26.53 13.12 -15.13
C ALA A 111 -27.05 14.43 -14.51
N LEU A 112 -26.67 14.75 -13.28
CA LEU A 112 -27.05 16.02 -12.64
C LEU A 112 -26.34 17.22 -13.28
N VAL A 113 -25.04 17.09 -13.57
CA VAL A 113 -24.27 18.14 -14.28
C VAL A 113 -24.83 18.38 -15.68
N ASP A 114 -25.18 17.31 -16.40
CA ASP A 114 -25.81 17.43 -17.72
C ASP A 114 -27.18 18.13 -17.65
N GLN A 115 -27.97 17.87 -16.62
CA GLN A 115 -29.27 18.53 -16.42
C GLN A 115 -29.13 20.02 -16.08
N GLU A 116 -28.15 20.41 -15.25
CA GLU A 116 -27.87 21.83 -14.96
C GLU A 116 -27.37 22.58 -16.21
N ASN A 117 -26.56 21.95 -17.05
CA ASN A 117 -26.07 22.54 -18.30
C ASN A 117 -27.20 22.80 -19.32
N ILE A 118 -28.20 21.92 -19.40
CA ILE A 118 -29.36 22.10 -20.29
C ILE A 118 -30.33 23.16 -19.73
N ALA A 119 -30.44 23.30 -18.41
CA ALA A 119 -31.30 24.29 -17.76
C ALA A 119 -30.73 25.72 -17.77
N GLN A 120 -29.44 25.90 -18.11
CA GLN A 120 -28.77 27.20 -18.20
C GLN A 120 -28.47 27.68 -19.65
N ALA A 121 -28.87 26.92 -20.66
CA ALA A 121 -28.77 27.28 -22.09
C ALA A 121 -30.09 27.82 -22.63
#